data_AF-M1QGN8-F1
#
_entry.id   AF-M1QGN8-F1
#
_cell.length_a   1.000
_cell.length_b   1.000
_cell.length_c   1.000
_cell.angle_alpha   90.00
_cell.angle_beta   90.00
_cell.angle_gamma   90.00
#
_symmetry.space_group_name_H-M   'P 1'
#
loop_
_entity.id
_entity.type
_entity.pdbx_description
1 polymer ?
#
loop_
_entity_poly.entity_id
_entity_poly.type
_entity_poly.pdbx_seq_one_letter_code
_entity_poly.pdbx_strand_id
1 'polypeptide(L)'
;FDFIIVALSLLELGLEGVQGLSVLRSFRLLRVFKLAKSWPTLNLLISIMGKTIGALGNLTFVLGIIIFIFAVMGMQLFGKNYLDNKCLFPEQQVPRWNFLDFMHSFMIVFRVLCGEWIESMWDCMWVSGWPCIPFFLATVVIGNLVVLNLFLALLLSSFGASNLSQ
;
A
#
# COMPACT_ATOMS: atom_id res chain seq x y z
N PHE A 1 14.93 16.99 10.45
CA PHE A 1 14.97 15.62 11.00
C PHE A 1 15.12 15.65 12.53
N ASP A 2 16.17 16.28 13.07
CA ASP A 2 16.36 16.40 14.53
C ASP A 2 15.21 17.09 15.26
N PHE A 3 14.67 18.19 14.72
CA PHE A 3 13.52 18.90 15.31
C PHE A 3 12.25 18.03 15.38
N ILE A 4 11.98 17.23 14.35
CA ILE A 4 10.82 16.32 14.29
C ILE A 4 10.96 15.23 15.35
N ILE A 5 12.17 14.68 15.52
CA ILE A 5 12.43 13.67 16.56
C ILE A 5 12.27 14.26 17.96
N VAL A 6 12.75 15.47 18.19
CA VAL A 6 12.61 16.17 19.47
C VAL A 6 11.13 16.48 19.75
N ALA A 7 10.39 16.99 18.76
CA ALA A 7 8.97 17.27 18.89
C ALA A 7 8.15 15.99 19.17
N LEU A 8 8.43 14.89 18.46
CA LEU A 8 7.79 13.59 18.71
C LEU A 8 8.12 13.03 20.09
N SER A 9 9.36 13.22 20.56
CA SER A 9 9.80 12.76 21.89
C SER A 9 9.14 13.58 23.02
N LEU A 10 8.94 14.88 22.81
CA LEU A 10 8.20 15.74 23.75
C LEU A 10 6.70 15.43 23.76
N LEU A 11 6.12 15.19 22.58
CA LEU A 11 4.72 14.81 22.43
C LEU A 11 4.42 13.47 23.12
N GLU A 12 5.34 12.52 23.03
CA GLU A 12 5.25 11.25 23.76
C GLU A 12 5.25 11.46 25.28
N LEU A 13 6.15 12.31 25.80
CA LEU A 13 6.28 12.60 27.23
C LEU A 13 5.03 13.28 27.79
N GLY A 14 4.36 14.12 27.00
CA GLY A 14 3.06 14.71 27.34
C GLY A 14 1.87 13.75 27.30
N LEU A 15 2.04 12.57 26.68
CA LEU A 15 0.96 11.60 26.42
C LEU A 15 1.19 10.24 27.12
N GLU A 16 2.16 10.14 28.03
CA GLU A 16 2.54 8.89 28.74
C GLU A 16 1.41 8.23 29.55
N GLY A 17 0.28 8.93 29.78
CA GLY A 17 -0.88 8.43 30.53
C GLY A 17 -2.06 7.88 29.70
N VAL A 18 -2.04 7.95 28.37
CA VAL A 18 -3.20 7.57 27.53
C VAL A 18 -3.06 6.14 27.01
N GLN A 19 -3.96 5.24 27.44
CA GLN A 19 -4.04 3.87 26.89
C GLN A 19 -4.39 3.93 25.39
N GLY A 20 -3.58 3.25 24.56
CA GLY A 20 -3.69 3.25 23.10
C GLY A 20 -2.57 3.98 22.37
N LEU A 21 -1.84 4.88 23.04
CA LEU A 21 -0.71 5.60 22.45
C LEU A 21 0.65 4.93 22.68
N SER A 22 0.68 3.67 23.14
CA SER A 22 1.94 2.93 23.32
C SER A 22 2.75 2.76 22.04
N VAL A 23 2.13 2.89 20.85
CA VAL A 23 2.83 2.91 19.55
C VAL A 23 3.73 4.15 19.40
N LEU A 24 3.38 5.27 20.05
CA LEU A 24 4.21 6.49 20.03
C LEU A 24 5.59 6.25 20.66
N ARG A 25 5.69 5.32 21.63
CA ARG A 25 6.96 4.90 22.23
C ARG A 25 7.90 4.23 21.22
N SER A 26 7.34 3.55 20.22
CA SER A 26 8.11 2.95 19.13
C SER A 26 8.71 3.99 18.17
N PHE A 27 8.19 5.22 18.11
CA PHE A 27 8.78 6.29 17.29
C PHE A 27 10.16 6.74 17.77
N ARG A 28 10.55 6.44 19.01
CA ARG A 28 11.94 6.61 19.48
C ARG A 28 12.93 5.82 18.62
N LEU A 29 12.51 4.76 17.91
CA LEU A 29 13.37 4.03 16.96
C LEU A 29 13.76 4.87 15.74
N LEU A 30 12.97 5.89 15.36
CA LEU A 30 13.31 6.79 14.25
C LEU A 30 14.62 7.56 14.48
N ARG A 31 15.07 7.71 15.73
CA ARG A 31 16.39 8.33 16.00
C ARG A 31 17.57 7.49 15.50
N VAL A 32 17.38 6.20 15.20
CA VAL A 32 18.41 5.35 14.57
C VAL A 32 18.81 5.90 13.20
N PHE A 33 17.91 6.59 12.49
CA PHE A 33 18.25 7.29 11.25
C PHE A 33 19.27 8.43 11.45
N LYS A 34 19.56 8.88 12.68
CA LYS A 34 20.70 9.78 12.94
C LYS A 34 22.04 9.15 12.55
N LEU A 35 22.13 7.81 12.53
CA LEU A 35 23.29 7.07 12.00
C LEU A 35 23.54 7.38 10.53
N ALA A 36 22.51 7.79 9.77
CA ALA A 36 22.71 8.25 8.39
C ALA A 36 23.61 9.49 8.32
N LYS A 37 23.73 10.28 9.40
CA LYS A 37 24.64 11.43 9.45
C LYS A 37 26.11 11.01 9.58
N SER A 38 26.39 9.89 10.25
CA SER A 38 27.75 9.39 10.48
C SER A 38 28.18 8.31 9.48
N TRP A 39 27.24 7.61 8.83
CA TRP A 39 27.51 6.53 7.87
C TRP A 39 27.22 6.98 6.43
N PRO A 40 28.25 7.23 5.59
CA PRO A 40 28.07 7.77 4.25
C PRO A 40 27.24 6.86 3.34
N THR A 41 27.39 5.55 3.46
CA THR A 41 26.62 4.57 2.68
C THR A 41 25.12 4.64 2.97
N LEU A 42 24.72 4.77 4.24
CA LEU A 42 23.31 4.88 4.63
C LEU A 42 22.71 6.21 4.17
N ASN A 43 23.48 7.31 4.28
CA ASN A 43 23.06 8.62 3.78
C ASN A 43 22.80 8.59 2.26
N LEU A 44 23.69 7.92 1.51
CA LEU A 44 23.58 7.76 0.08
C LEU A 44 22.30 6.99 -0.30
N LEU A 45 22.02 5.87 0.37
CA LEU A 45 20.81 5.08 0.13
C LEU A 45 19.53 5.91 0.36
N ILE A 46 19.46 6.65 1.47
CA ILE A 46 18.30 7.51 1.79
C ILE A 46 18.16 8.64 0.76
N SER A 47 19.28 9.24 0.34
CA SER A 47 19.30 10.29 -0.69
C SER A 47 18.80 9.78 -2.05
N ILE A 48 19.20 8.56 -2.45
CA ILE A 48 18.71 7.92 -3.67
C ILE A 48 17.20 7.65 -3.56
N MET A 49 16.74 7.05 -2.45
CA MET A 49 15.31 6.81 -2.22
C MET A 49 14.47 8.10 -2.33
N GLY A 50 14.94 9.19 -1.73
CA GLY A 50 14.25 10.49 -1.80
C GLY A 50 14.17 11.05 -3.22
N LYS A 51 15.27 11.00 -3.98
CA LYS A 51 15.29 11.44 -5.40
C LYS A 51 14.34 10.60 -6.26
N THR A 52 14.31 9.29 -6.02
CA THR A 52 13.43 8.35 -6.71
C THR A 52 11.95 8.63 -6.44
N ILE A 53 11.59 8.93 -5.19
CA ILE A 53 10.20 9.30 -4.84
C ILE A 53 9.79 10.59 -5.54
N GLY A 54 10.69 11.58 -5.62
CA GLY A 54 10.43 12.84 -6.34
C GLY A 54 10.22 12.63 -7.85
N ALA A 55 11.06 11.80 -8.48
CA ALA A 55 10.96 11.50 -9.91
C ALA A 55 9.71 10.70 -10.28
N LEU A 56 9.24 9.83 -9.39
CA LEU A 56 8.09 8.93 -9.62
C LEU A 56 6.79 9.39 -8.96
N GLY A 57 6.81 10.52 -8.25
CA GLY A 57 5.67 10.96 -7.42
C GLY A 57 4.36 11.00 -8.19
N ASN A 58 4.39 11.49 -9.43
CA ASN A 58 3.22 11.53 -10.31
C ASN A 58 2.68 10.13 -10.65
N LEU A 59 3.56 9.18 -10.96
CA LEU A 59 3.17 7.80 -11.29
C LEU A 59 2.63 7.05 -10.06
N THR A 60 3.27 7.23 -8.90
CA THR A 60 2.80 6.69 -7.62
C THR A 60 1.43 7.26 -7.24
N PHE A 61 1.20 8.55 -7.48
CA PHE A 61 -0.09 9.19 -7.24
C PHE A 61 -1.19 8.62 -8.15
N VAL A 62 -0.89 8.44 -9.44
CA VAL A 62 -1.81 7.79 -10.40
C VAL A 62 -2.13 6.36 -9.96
N LEU A 63 -1.13 5.57 -9.56
CA LEU A 63 -1.35 4.23 -9.01
C LEU A 63 -2.27 4.27 -7.78
N GLY A 64 -2.06 5.22 -6.87
CA GLY A 64 -2.92 5.43 -5.70
C GLY A 64 -4.37 5.73 -6.06
N ILE A 65 -4.60 6.58 -7.07
CA ILE A 65 -5.95 6.87 -7.58
C ILE A 65 -6.60 5.60 -8.14
N ILE A 66 -5.86 4.81 -8.91
CA ILE A 66 -6.38 3.57 -9.51
C ILE A 66 -6.76 2.57 -8.42
N ILE A 67 -5.91 2.37 -7.42
CA ILE A 67 -6.21 1.51 -6.26
C ILE A 67 -7.48 2.00 -5.55
N PHE A 68 -7.58 3.31 -5.32
CA PHE A 68 -8.76 3.91 -4.68
C PHE A 68 -10.05 3.65 -5.47
N ILE A 69 -10.04 3.86 -6.79
CA ILE A 69 -11.20 3.62 -7.66
C ILE A 69 -11.61 2.14 -7.59
N PHE A 70 -10.68 1.20 -7.76
CA PHE A 70 -10.99 -0.24 -7.68
C PHE A 70 -11.47 -0.66 -6.30
N ALA A 71 -10.92 -0.11 -5.22
CA ALA A 71 -11.36 -0.42 -3.86
C ALA A 71 -12.81 0.04 -3.64
N VAL A 72 -13.14 1.26 -4.06
CA VAL A 72 -14.51 1.80 -3.94
C VAL A 72 -15.49 1.05 -4.85
N MET A 73 -15.10 0.72 -6.08
CA MET A 73 -15.92 -0.09 -6.98
C MET A 73 -16.19 -1.48 -6.41
N GLY A 74 -15.16 -2.19 -5.93
CA GLY A 74 -15.30 -3.52 -5.34
C GLY A 74 -16.21 -3.51 -4.11
N MET A 75 -16.06 -2.51 -3.24
CA MET A 75 -16.93 -2.31 -2.08
C MET A 75 -18.39 -2.13 -2.48
N GLN A 76 -18.67 -1.30 -3.48
CA GLN A 76 -20.04 -1.02 -3.93
C GLN A 76 -20.68 -2.21 -4.67
N LEU A 77 -19.89 -2.95 -5.45
CA LEU A 77 -20.39 -4.08 -6.25
C LEU A 77 -20.56 -5.36 -5.42
N PHE A 78 -19.63 -5.64 -4.50
CA PHE A 78 -19.55 -6.94 -3.82
C PHE A 78 -19.79 -6.86 -2.32
N GLY A 79 -19.66 -5.70 -1.69
CA GLY A 79 -19.72 -5.57 -0.23
C GLY A 79 -21.01 -6.13 0.38
N LYS A 80 -22.18 -5.83 -0.21
CA LYS A 80 -23.46 -6.37 0.30
C LYS A 80 -23.53 -7.89 0.20
N ASN A 81 -23.04 -8.46 -0.90
CA ASN A 81 -23.06 -9.92 -1.12
C ASN A 81 -22.20 -10.67 -0.10
N TYR A 82 -21.07 -10.10 0.34
CA TYR A 82 -20.25 -10.68 1.40
C TYR A 82 -20.98 -10.76 2.75
N LEU A 83 -21.90 -9.83 3.02
CA LEU A 83 -22.70 -9.84 4.24
C LEU A 83 -23.89 -10.80 4.15
N ASP A 84 -24.63 -10.73 3.03
CA ASP A 84 -25.87 -11.48 2.82
C ASP A 84 -25.61 -12.98 2.64
N ASN A 85 -24.52 -13.33 1.96
CA ASN A 85 -24.19 -14.71 1.61
C ASN A 85 -23.05 -15.30 2.46
N LYS A 86 -22.79 -14.75 3.66
CA LYS A 86 -21.71 -15.23 4.55
C LYS A 86 -21.83 -16.71 4.95
N CYS A 87 -23.03 -17.28 4.88
CA CYS A 87 -23.29 -18.70 5.16
C CYS A 87 -22.69 -19.66 4.12
N LEU A 88 -22.29 -19.15 2.94
CA LEU A 88 -21.60 -19.94 1.92
C LEU A 88 -20.14 -20.23 2.28
N PHE A 89 -19.56 -19.48 3.22
CA PHE A 89 -18.21 -19.74 3.69
C PHE A 89 -18.17 -20.91 4.68
N PRO A 90 -17.08 -21.71 4.71
CA PRO A 90 -16.97 -22.91 5.55
C PRO A 90 -17.23 -22.67 7.04
N GLU A 91 -16.84 -21.50 7.56
CA GLU A 91 -16.98 -21.12 8.97
C GLU A 91 -18.18 -20.17 9.22
N GLN A 92 -19.03 -19.95 8.19
CA GLN A 92 -20.16 -19.01 8.20
C GLN A 92 -19.81 -17.58 8.66
N GLN A 93 -18.52 -17.23 8.56
CA GLN A 93 -17.98 -15.92 8.89
C GLN A 93 -17.36 -15.29 7.67
N VAL A 94 -17.31 -13.95 7.70
CA VAL A 94 -16.71 -13.17 6.61
C VAL A 94 -15.20 -13.42 6.62
N PRO A 95 -14.59 -13.76 5.47
CA PRO A 95 -13.16 -14.00 5.39
C PRO A 95 -12.38 -12.73 5.72
N ARG A 96 -11.11 -12.92 6.14
CA ARG A 96 -10.19 -11.81 6.45
C ARG A 96 -10.05 -10.82 5.30
N TRP A 97 -10.10 -11.33 4.07
CA TRP A 97 -10.07 -10.57 2.83
C TRP A 97 -11.51 -10.44 2.30
N ASN A 98 -12.13 -9.27 2.50
CA ASN A 98 -13.49 -9.01 2.04
C ASN A 98 -13.66 -7.59 1.47
N PHE A 99 -14.81 -7.34 0.84
CA PHE A 99 -15.18 -6.04 0.27
C PHE A 99 -16.20 -5.25 1.13
N LEU A 100 -16.29 -5.53 2.44
CA LEU A 100 -17.28 -4.85 3.30
C LEU A 100 -16.96 -3.38 3.52
N ASP A 101 -15.71 -3.11 3.89
CA ASP A 101 -15.23 -1.77 4.20
C ASP A 101 -14.19 -1.29 3.18
N PHE A 102 -13.99 0.01 3.13
CA PHE A 102 -12.98 0.62 2.27
C PHE A 102 -11.57 0.06 2.54
N MET A 103 -11.15 -0.06 3.80
CA MET A 103 -9.79 -0.52 4.11
C MET A 103 -9.58 -2.00 3.75
N HIS A 104 -10.59 -2.85 3.97
CA HIS A 104 -10.55 -4.26 3.55
C HIS A 104 -10.51 -4.39 2.01
N SER A 105 -11.34 -3.62 1.32
CA SER A 105 -11.35 -3.55 -0.15
C SER A 105 -10.03 -3.04 -0.72
N PHE A 106 -9.45 -2.01 -0.11
CA PHE A 106 -8.14 -1.46 -0.46
C PHE A 106 -7.04 -2.52 -0.31
N MET A 107 -7.04 -3.26 0.80
CA MET A 107 -6.06 -4.32 1.06
C MET A 107 -6.20 -5.48 0.05
N ILE A 108 -7.42 -5.85 -0.37
CA ILE A 108 -7.60 -6.83 -1.45
C ILE A 108 -6.99 -6.32 -2.75
N VAL A 109 -7.32 -5.10 -3.17
CA VAL A 109 -6.79 -4.54 -4.42
C VAL A 109 -5.26 -4.48 -4.37
N PHE A 110 -4.69 -4.08 -3.23
CA PHE A 110 -3.24 -4.10 -3.03
C PHE A 110 -2.66 -5.52 -3.14
N ARG A 111 -3.28 -6.52 -2.51
CA ARG A 111 -2.90 -7.94 -2.59
C ARG A 111 -2.95 -8.46 -4.04
N VAL A 112 -3.95 -8.07 -4.81
CA VAL A 112 -4.08 -8.38 -6.25
C VAL A 112 -2.92 -7.81 -7.06
N LEU A 113 -2.50 -6.57 -6.77
CA LEU A 113 -1.32 -5.95 -7.41
C LEU A 113 -0.01 -6.65 -7.05
N CYS A 114 0.07 -7.30 -5.89
CA CYS A 114 1.19 -8.16 -5.52
C CYS A 114 1.18 -9.52 -6.24
N GLY A 115 0.15 -9.82 -7.03
CA GLY A 115 0.01 -11.07 -7.80
C GLY A 115 -0.89 -12.12 -7.17
N GLU A 116 -1.43 -11.87 -5.97
CA GLU A 116 -2.29 -12.82 -5.24
C GLU A 116 -3.78 -12.52 -5.45
N TRP A 117 -4.28 -12.79 -6.66
CA TRP A 117 -5.66 -12.44 -7.04
C TRP A 117 -6.64 -13.62 -7.08
N ILE A 118 -6.13 -14.83 -7.36
CA ILE A 118 -6.95 -16.02 -7.57
C ILE A 118 -7.79 -16.38 -6.34
N GLU A 119 -7.19 -16.45 -5.14
CA GLU A 119 -7.91 -16.80 -3.91
C GLU A 119 -9.04 -15.81 -3.61
N SER A 120 -8.73 -14.50 -3.63
CA SER A 120 -9.72 -13.45 -3.39
C SER A 120 -10.83 -13.44 -4.45
N MET A 121 -10.51 -13.82 -5.69
CA MET A 121 -11.49 -13.98 -6.76
C MET A 121 -12.42 -15.17 -6.50
N TRP A 122 -11.90 -16.32 -6.09
CA TRP A 122 -12.72 -17.50 -5.76
C TRP A 122 -13.69 -17.19 -4.61
N ASP A 123 -13.22 -16.54 -3.54
CA ASP A 123 -14.06 -16.11 -2.42
C ASP A 123 -15.17 -15.16 -2.89
N CYS A 124 -14.85 -14.21 -3.78
CA CYS A 124 -15.83 -13.30 -4.36
C CYS A 124 -16.85 -14.06 -5.23
N MET A 125 -16.40 -15.03 -6.03
CA MET A 125 -17.26 -15.81 -6.92
C MET A 125 -18.27 -16.66 -6.14
N TRP A 126 -17.91 -17.18 -4.97
CA TRP A 126 -18.86 -17.90 -4.12
C TRP A 126 -20.03 -17.02 -3.68
N VAL A 127 -19.81 -15.73 -3.40
CA VAL A 127 -20.85 -14.84 -2.88
C VAL A 127 -21.53 -13.96 -3.92
N SER A 128 -20.85 -13.62 -5.02
CA SER A 128 -21.33 -12.66 -6.04
C SER A 128 -21.40 -13.25 -7.46
N GLY A 129 -20.87 -14.45 -7.69
CA GLY A 129 -20.91 -15.13 -8.98
C GLY A 129 -19.92 -14.59 -10.02
N TRP A 130 -20.28 -14.74 -11.29
CA TRP A 130 -19.40 -14.46 -12.44
C TRP A 130 -18.88 -13.01 -12.59
N PRO A 131 -19.55 -11.93 -12.11
CA PRO A 131 -19.04 -10.56 -12.25
C PRO A 131 -17.70 -10.29 -11.53
N CYS A 132 -17.31 -11.15 -10.58
CA CYS A 132 -15.99 -11.08 -9.94
C CYS A 132 -14.85 -11.29 -10.95
N ILE A 133 -15.02 -12.20 -11.93
CA ILE A 133 -13.97 -12.55 -12.90
C ILE A 133 -13.51 -11.32 -13.70
N PRO A 134 -14.39 -10.58 -14.42
CA PRO A 134 -13.96 -9.41 -15.17
C PRO A 134 -13.42 -8.30 -14.26
N PHE A 135 -13.93 -8.14 -13.03
CA PHE A 135 -13.41 -7.16 -12.07
C PHE A 135 -11.96 -7.46 -11.67
N PHE A 136 -11.66 -8.69 -11.25
CA PHE A 136 -10.32 -9.09 -10.83
C PHE A 136 -9.35 -9.09 -12.02
N LEU A 137 -9.77 -9.58 -13.19
CA LEU A 137 -8.94 -9.53 -14.41
C LEU A 137 -8.63 -8.09 -14.83
N ALA A 138 -9.61 -7.19 -14.83
CA ALA A 138 -9.38 -5.78 -15.13
C ALA A 138 -8.43 -5.12 -14.12
N THR A 139 -8.57 -5.44 -12.83
CA THR A 139 -7.69 -4.95 -11.75
C THR A 139 -6.24 -5.43 -11.97
N VAL A 140 -6.04 -6.71 -12.30
CA VAL A 140 -4.71 -7.27 -12.60
C VAL A 140 -4.10 -6.64 -13.84
N VAL A 141 -4.86 -6.53 -14.93
CA VAL A 141 -4.35 -5.97 -16.20
C VAL A 141 -3.98 -4.50 -16.04
N ILE A 142 -4.91 -3.67 -15.55
CA ILE A 142 -4.67 -2.23 -15.38
C ILE A 142 -3.58 -1.99 -14.33
N GLY A 143 -3.65 -2.71 -13.21
CA GLY A 143 -2.69 -2.63 -12.13
C GLY A 143 -1.26 -2.96 -12.57
N ASN A 144 -1.07 -4.10 -13.22
CA ASN A 144 0.24 -4.52 -13.67
C ASN A 144 0.79 -3.64 -14.79
N LEU A 145 -0.05 -3.12 -15.68
CA LEU A 145 0.39 -2.14 -16.68
C LEU A 145 0.96 -0.87 -16.03
N VAL A 146 0.30 -0.37 -14.98
CA VAL A 146 0.76 0.82 -14.25
C VAL A 146 2.03 0.53 -13.46
N VAL A 147 2.09 -0.61 -12.77
CA VAL A 147 3.30 -1.03 -12.02
C VAL A 147 4.49 -1.23 -12.97
N LEU A 148 4.27 -1.86 -14.13
CA LEU A 148 5.29 -2.04 -15.15
C LEU A 148 5.76 -0.71 -15.72
N ASN A 149 4.85 0.23 -16.00
CA ASN A 149 5.22 1.58 -16.45
C ASN A 149 6.03 2.34 -15.39
N LEU A 150 5.70 2.18 -14.10
CA LEU A 150 6.47 2.78 -13.01
C LEU A 150 7.87 2.15 -12.90
N PHE A 151 7.99 0.84 -13.07
CA PHE A 151 9.27 0.14 -13.10
C PHE A 151 10.14 0.55 -14.30
N LEU A 152 9.55 0.69 -15.49
CA LEU A 152 10.26 1.17 -16.68
C LEU A 152 10.73 2.61 -16.52
N ALA A 153 9.89 3.49 -15.98
CA ALA A 153 10.26 4.88 -15.69
C ALA A 153 11.44 4.96 -14.71
N LEU A 154 11.44 4.10 -13.69
CA LEU A 154 12.55 3.92 -12.76
C LEU A 154 13.86 3.54 -13.46
N LEU A 155 13.82 2.49 -14.28
CA LEU A 155 15.00 2.00 -15.00
C LEU A 155 15.54 3.06 -15.96
N LEU A 156 14.66 3.71 -16.74
CA LEU A 156 15.05 4.77 -17.67
C LEU A 156 15.66 5.96 -16.93
N SER A 157 15.09 6.37 -15.79
CA SER A 157 15.66 7.43 -14.96
C SER A 157 17.02 7.04 -14.39
N SER A 158 17.23 5.76 -14.05
CA SER A 158 18.51 5.26 -13.54
C SER A 158 19.59 5.25 -14.63
N PHE A 159 19.28 4.74 -15.82
CA PHE A 159 20.22 4.72 -16.96
C PHE A 159 20.50 6.11 -17.53
N GLY A 160 19.52 7.02 -17.51
CA GLY A 160 19.71 8.41 -17.90
C GLY A 160 20.67 9.15 -16.97
N ALA A 161 20.60 8.87 -15.67
CA ALA A 161 21.50 9.48 -14.67
C ALA A 161 22.95 8.98 -14.78
N SER A 162 23.18 7.70 -15.10
CA SER A 162 24.54 7.14 -15.23
C SER A 162 25.30 7.66 -16.45
N ASN A 163 24.60 7.98 -17.55
CA ASN A 163 25.22 8.51 -18.78
C ASN A 163 25.60 10.00 -18.69
N LEU A 164 25.07 10.74 -17.69
CA LEU A 164 25.37 12.15 -17.45
C LEU A 164 26.48 12.37 -16.40
N SER A 165 26.95 11.30 -15.75
CA SER A 165 28.06 11.34 -14.79
C SER A 165 29.43 11.03 -15.40
N GLN A 166 29.53 10.99 -16.73
CA GLN A 166 30.77 10.81 -17.49
C GLN A 166 30.99 12.04 -18.38
#